data_AF-A0A7S4IXB5-F1
#
_entry.id   AF-A0A7S4IXB5-F1
#
_cell.length_a   1.000
_cell.length_b   1.000
_cell.length_c   1.000
_cell.angle_alpha   90.00
_cell.angle_beta   90.00
_cell.angle_gamma   90.00
#
_symmetry.space_group_name_H-M   'P 1'
#
loop_
_entity.id
_entity.type
_entity.pdbx_description
1 polymer ?
#
loop_
_entity_poly.entity_id
_entity_poly.type
_entity_poly.pdbx_seq_one_letter_code
_entity_poly.pdbx_strand_id
1 'polypeptide(L)'
;RVAEEKFFEETLWAALCYRLLNKVETFHKFGRIPTRSEWTKFLKFITSIRESNDNVKNSRKEKIFTGAHQVMGFDRYASTLSDVRARGGKKLGELAAEVRECAEGRDLRGCFEVLLEVKNVGHFLAWQVTCDLLESKMLGSCTEDDFVQLGPGAKEGLKHIFGETSSSGYLEQARLLCDLQESVFKALGVDFPKFHGRKITLKNIEHALCEFHKYCHNLTSRSFDPDGSGKGSRSYLDVQKRCEVCNTDGDGIIFCDTCLNAYCQDCVTLDGSDSSWLCDRCSLLDTGSAELLVGVD
;
A
#
# COMPACT_ATOMS: atom_id res chain seq x y z
N ARG A 1 -2.77 -23.84 -11.16
CA ARG A 1 -3.91 -23.23 -11.89
C ARG A 1 -5.15 -22.93 -11.03
N VAL A 2 -6.06 -23.86 -10.72
CA VAL A 2 -7.31 -23.52 -9.97
C VAL A 2 -7.04 -22.89 -8.59
N ALA A 3 -6.03 -23.39 -7.87
CA ALA A 3 -5.62 -22.81 -6.58
C ALA A 3 -5.02 -21.40 -6.74
N GLU A 4 -4.17 -21.18 -7.74
CA GLU A 4 -3.59 -19.86 -8.05
C GLU A 4 -4.67 -18.85 -8.47
N GLU A 5 -5.64 -19.29 -9.28
CA GLU A 5 -6.73 -18.42 -9.73
C GLU A 5 -7.57 -17.95 -8.54
N LYS A 6 -7.88 -18.87 -7.62
CA LYS A 6 -8.59 -18.57 -6.38
C LYS A 6 -7.77 -17.66 -5.46
N PHE A 7 -6.46 -17.91 -5.33
CA PHE A 7 -5.57 -17.08 -4.54
C PHE A 7 -5.50 -15.65 -5.10
N PHE A 8 -5.44 -15.49 -6.42
CA PHE A 8 -5.50 -14.17 -7.06
C PHE A 8 -6.80 -13.45 -6.74
N GLU A 9 -7.95 -14.12 -6.86
CA GLU A 9 -9.25 -13.54 -6.49
C GLU A 9 -9.28 -13.07 -5.03
N GLU A 10 -8.75 -13.88 -4.11
CA GLU A 10 -8.70 -13.55 -2.68
C GLU A 10 -7.78 -12.37 -2.39
N THR A 11 -6.61 -12.29 -3.04
CA THR A 11 -5.69 -11.15 -2.91
C THR A 11 -6.28 -9.87 -3.50
N LEU A 12 -6.89 -9.94 -4.69
CA LEU A 12 -7.58 -8.81 -5.30
C LEU A 12 -8.74 -8.31 -4.43
N TRP A 13 -9.53 -9.24 -3.88
CA TRP A 13 -10.58 -8.92 -2.93
C TRP A 13 -10.02 -8.20 -1.69
N ALA A 14 -8.94 -8.72 -1.11
CA ALA A 14 -8.31 -8.12 0.06
C ALA A 14 -7.79 -6.70 -0.22
N ALA A 15 -7.12 -6.50 -1.36
CA ALA A 15 -6.62 -5.19 -1.80
C ALA A 15 -7.77 -4.18 -1.97
N LEU A 16 -8.87 -4.58 -2.65
CA LEU A 16 -10.07 -3.74 -2.77
C LEU A 16 -10.72 -3.46 -1.41
N CYS A 17 -10.86 -4.47 -0.56
CA CYS A 17 -11.40 -4.28 0.79
C CYS A 17 -10.60 -3.24 1.57
N TYR A 18 -9.27 -3.38 1.56
CA TYR A 18 -8.36 -2.52 2.29
C TYR A 18 -8.29 -1.12 1.70
N ARG A 19 -7.93 -0.96 0.41
CA ARG A 19 -7.65 0.36 -0.19
C ARG A 19 -8.85 1.27 -0.27
N LEU A 20 -10.06 0.72 -0.44
CA LEU A 20 -11.26 1.55 -0.55
C LEU A 20 -11.73 2.10 0.82
N LEU A 21 -11.36 1.45 1.93
CA LEU A 21 -11.62 1.90 3.31
C LEU A 21 -10.42 2.67 3.89
N ASN A 22 -9.22 2.18 3.59
CA ASN A 22 -7.90 2.69 3.87
C ASN A 22 -7.58 2.92 5.36
N LYS A 23 -8.24 2.23 6.29
CA LYS A 23 -8.04 2.38 7.75
C LYS A 23 -7.78 1.04 8.43
N VAL A 24 -6.51 0.75 8.71
CA VAL A 24 -6.07 -0.52 9.30
C VAL A 24 -6.76 -0.85 10.63
N GLU A 25 -7.03 0.16 11.48
CA GLU A 25 -7.65 -0.04 12.78
C GLU A 25 -9.07 -0.63 12.66
N THR A 26 -9.79 -0.32 11.59
CA THR A 26 -11.12 -0.89 11.34
C THR A 26 -11.03 -2.38 11.06
N PHE A 27 -9.99 -2.83 10.36
CA PHE A 27 -9.75 -4.25 10.12
C PHE A 27 -9.24 -4.96 11.37
N HIS A 28 -8.36 -4.34 12.16
CA HIS A 28 -7.92 -4.89 13.44
C HIS A 28 -9.09 -5.12 14.40
N LYS A 29 -10.04 -4.19 14.49
CA LYS A 29 -11.25 -4.35 15.31
C LYS A 29 -12.16 -5.49 14.83
N PHE A 30 -12.20 -5.74 13.52
CA PHE A 30 -12.90 -6.90 12.97
C PHE A 30 -12.12 -8.22 13.18
N GLY A 31 -10.79 -8.11 13.32
CA GLY A 31 -9.83 -9.19 13.51
C GLY A 31 -8.91 -9.42 12.31
N ARG A 32 -9.33 -9.00 11.09
CA ARG A 32 -8.56 -9.11 9.84
C ARG A 32 -9.26 -8.37 8.69
N ILE A 33 -8.67 -8.36 7.51
CA ILE A 33 -9.39 -8.04 6.27
C ILE A 33 -10.45 -9.13 6.03
N PRO A 34 -11.74 -8.79 5.83
CA PRO A 34 -12.79 -9.78 5.68
C PRO A 34 -12.62 -10.58 4.39
N THR A 35 -12.80 -11.90 4.48
CA THR A 35 -12.93 -12.73 3.28
C THR A 35 -14.24 -12.44 2.54
N ARG A 36 -14.36 -12.92 1.30
CA ARG A 36 -15.56 -12.75 0.47
C ARG A 36 -16.84 -13.31 1.13
N SER A 37 -16.72 -14.41 1.88
CA SER A 37 -17.83 -15.01 2.61
C SER A 37 -18.22 -14.19 3.85
N GLU A 38 -17.25 -13.55 4.49
CA GLU A 38 -17.45 -12.70 5.67
C GLU A 38 -17.98 -11.30 5.36
N TRP A 39 -18.03 -10.89 4.09
CA TRP A 39 -18.48 -9.54 3.69
C TRP A 39 -19.79 -9.12 4.35
N THR A 40 -20.80 -10.00 4.40
CA THR A 40 -22.09 -9.66 5.04
C THR A 40 -21.92 -9.39 6.54
N LYS A 41 -21.05 -10.14 7.24
CA LYS A 41 -20.74 -9.94 8.66
C LYS A 41 -19.95 -8.65 8.86
N PHE A 42 -18.96 -8.40 8.01
CA PHE A 42 -18.15 -7.18 8.03
C PHE A 42 -19.00 -5.94 7.78
N LEU A 43 -19.88 -5.97 6.78
CA LEU A 43 -20.78 -4.87 6.45
C LEU A 43 -21.67 -4.52 7.66
N LYS A 44 -22.25 -5.51 8.34
CA LYS A 44 -23.01 -5.28 9.58
C LYS A 44 -22.15 -4.64 10.67
N PHE A 45 -20.92 -5.11 10.83
CA PHE A 45 -19.96 -4.55 11.80
C PHE A 45 -19.67 -3.06 11.52
N ILE A 46 -19.28 -2.70 10.30
CA ILE A 46 -18.99 -1.29 9.97
C ILE A 46 -20.25 -0.40 9.99
N THR A 47 -21.43 -0.95 9.67
CA THR A 47 -22.71 -0.24 9.83
C THR A 47 -22.99 0.07 11.30
N SER A 48 -22.78 -0.89 12.21
CA SER A 48 -23.01 -0.66 13.66
C SER A 48 -22.09 0.43 14.23
N ILE A 49 -20.85 0.56 13.72
CA ILE A 49 -19.94 1.65 14.09
C ILE A 49 -20.51 3.00 13.62
N ARG A 50 -21.02 3.05 12.38
CA ARG A 50 -21.66 4.25 11.84
C ARG A 50 -22.89 4.66 12.64
N GLU A 51 -23.81 3.73 12.90
CA GLU A 51 -25.06 4.00 13.65
C GLU A 51 -24.78 4.45 15.09
N SER A 52 -23.77 3.84 15.73
CA SER A 52 -23.33 4.25 17.07
C SER A 52 -22.82 5.70 17.10
N ASN A 53 -22.25 6.20 16.00
CA ASN A 53 -21.80 7.60 15.90
C ASN A 53 -22.94 8.60 15.66
N ASP A 54 -24.02 8.17 15.00
CA ASP A 54 -25.17 9.03 14.72
C ASP A 54 -26.01 9.25 15.99
N ASN A 55 -26.00 8.29 16.92
CA ASN A 55 -26.74 8.35 18.18
C ASN A 55 -26.04 9.13 19.31
N VAL A 56 -24.77 9.52 19.16
CA VAL A 56 -24.03 10.22 20.23
C VAL A 56 -23.77 11.68 19.87
N LYS A 57 -24.50 12.59 20.53
CA LYS A 57 -24.43 14.05 20.29
C LYS A 57 -23.16 14.72 20.85
N ASN A 58 -22.45 14.11 21.81
CA ASN A 58 -21.36 14.75 22.57
C ASN A 58 -20.09 13.88 22.79
N SER A 59 -19.87 12.81 22.02
CA SER A 59 -18.62 12.01 22.09
C SER A 59 -17.80 12.12 20.80
N ARG A 60 -16.51 11.78 20.87
CA ARG A 60 -15.65 11.65 19.68
C ARG A 60 -16.23 10.58 18.75
N LYS A 61 -16.84 11.00 17.64
CA LYS A 61 -17.30 10.11 16.56
C LYS A 61 -16.16 9.21 16.08
N GLU A 62 -16.40 7.91 16.06
CA GLU A 62 -15.46 6.92 15.56
C GLU A 62 -15.42 6.94 14.02
N LYS A 63 -14.34 7.50 13.46
CA LYS A 63 -14.18 7.50 12.00
C LYS A 63 -13.84 6.09 11.51
N ILE A 64 -14.54 5.61 10.49
CA ILE A 64 -14.24 4.33 9.82
C ILE A 64 -13.29 4.49 8.62
N PHE A 65 -13.17 5.70 8.08
CA PHE A 65 -12.19 6.05 7.05
C PHE A 65 -11.03 6.85 7.66
N THR A 66 -9.91 6.92 6.95
CA THR A 66 -8.83 7.85 7.30
C THR A 66 -9.22 9.30 6.99
N GLY A 67 -8.49 10.25 7.56
CA GLY A 67 -8.64 11.67 7.21
C GLY A 67 -7.94 12.05 5.90
N ALA A 68 -7.62 11.09 5.04
CA ALA A 68 -6.91 11.35 3.79
C ALA A 68 -7.78 12.14 2.81
N HIS A 69 -7.14 12.92 1.94
CA HIS A 69 -7.79 13.85 0.99
C HIS A 69 -8.72 13.12 0.00
N GLN A 70 -8.46 11.84 -0.30
CA GLN A 70 -9.22 11.04 -1.26
C GLN A 70 -9.79 9.78 -0.60
N VAL A 71 -10.91 9.91 0.11
CA VAL A 71 -11.66 8.77 0.69
C VAL A 71 -12.98 8.56 -0.04
N MET A 72 -13.34 7.30 -0.27
CA MET A 72 -14.53 6.90 -1.03
C MET A 72 -15.86 7.26 -0.33
N GLY A 73 -15.88 7.24 1.00
CA GLY A 73 -17.11 7.41 1.79
C GLY A 73 -17.92 6.11 1.90
N PHE A 74 -18.72 5.99 2.97
CA PHE A 74 -19.34 4.72 3.37
C PHE A 74 -20.27 4.12 2.31
N ASP A 75 -21.23 4.89 1.81
CA ASP A 75 -22.26 4.36 0.91
C ASP A 75 -21.66 3.92 -0.43
N ARG A 76 -20.65 4.66 -0.91
CA ARG A 76 -19.86 4.27 -2.10
C ARG A 76 -19.05 3.00 -1.83
N TYR A 77 -18.37 2.91 -0.68
CA TYR A 77 -17.62 1.71 -0.28
C TYR A 77 -18.50 0.46 -0.21
N ALA A 78 -19.61 0.53 0.52
CA ALA A 78 -20.52 -0.57 0.70
C ALA A 78 -21.14 -1.01 -0.63
N SER A 79 -21.54 -0.06 -1.49
CA SER A 79 -22.12 -0.37 -2.79
C SER A 79 -21.09 -0.95 -3.78
N THR A 80 -19.86 -0.43 -3.80
CA THR A 80 -18.77 -0.94 -4.66
C THR A 80 -18.42 -2.38 -4.32
N LEU A 81 -18.14 -2.70 -3.06
CA LEU A 81 -17.76 -4.08 -2.70
C LEU A 81 -18.93 -5.05 -2.78
N SER A 82 -20.16 -4.59 -2.53
CA SER A 82 -21.34 -5.43 -2.76
C SER A 82 -21.53 -5.75 -4.25
N ASP A 83 -21.24 -4.80 -5.14
CA ASP A 83 -21.28 -4.99 -6.60
C ASP A 83 -20.16 -5.92 -7.10
N VAL A 84 -18.93 -5.74 -6.64
CA VAL A 84 -17.79 -6.64 -6.92
C VAL A 84 -18.07 -8.07 -6.43
N ARG A 85 -18.68 -8.22 -5.24
CA ARG A 85 -19.09 -9.51 -4.69
C ARG A 85 -20.29 -10.12 -5.40
N ALA A 86 -21.16 -9.30 -5.98
CA ALA A 86 -22.48 -9.73 -6.48
C ALA A 86 -22.39 -10.88 -7.49
N ARG A 87 -23.55 -11.49 -7.77
CA ARG A 87 -23.68 -12.61 -8.72
C ARG A 87 -22.80 -13.82 -8.36
N GLY A 88 -22.66 -14.10 -7.06
CA GLY A 88 -21.89 -15.24 -6.57
C GLY A 88 -20.37 -15.12 -6.77
N GLY A 89 -19.83 -13.91 -6.94
CA GLY A 89 -18.41 -13.68 -7.18
C GLY A 89 -18.00 -13.64 -8.65
N LYS A 90 -18.94 -13.80 -9.60
CA LYS A 90 -18.66 -13.79 -11.04
C LYS A 90 -17.93 -12.52 -11.48
N LYS A 91 -18.33 -11.35 -10.99
CA LYS A 91 -17.69 -10.07 -11.34
C LYS A 91 -16.25 -9.96 -10.85
N LEU A 92 -15.96 -10.45 -9.65
CA LEU A 92 -14.60 -10.54 -9.13
C LEU A 92 -13.74 -11.51 -9.96
N GLY A 93 -14.30 -12.65 -10.35
CA GLY A 93 -13.61 -13.63 -11.20
C GLY A 93 -13.30 -13.09 -12.60
N GLU A 94 -14.24 -12.39 -13.23
CA GLU A 94 -14.04 -11.67 -14.51
C GLU A 94 -12.94 -10.62 -14.39
N LEU A 95 -13.05 -9.74 -13.39
CA LEU A 95 -12.04 -8.71 -13.10
C LEU A 95 -10.64 -9.33 -12.85
N ALA A 96 -10.57 -10.41 -12.05
CA ALA A 96 -9.32 -11.10 -11.77
C ALA A 96 -8.72 -11.73 -13.04
N ALA A 97 -9.55 -12.31 -13.91
CA ALA A 97 -9.09 -12.91 -15.15
C ALA A 97 -8.51 -11.85 -16.10
N GLU A 98 -9.19 -10.71 -16.27
CA GLU A 98 -8.74 -9.61 -17.12
C GLU A 98 -7.42 -9.00 -16.62
N VAL A 99 -7.28 -8.76 -15.30
CA VAL A 99 -6.02 -8.26 -14.73
C VAL A 99 -4.89 -9.27 -14.95
N ARG A 100 -5.14 -10.58 -14.78
CA ARG A 100 -4.12 -11.61 -15.04
C ARG A 100 -3.71 -11.66 -16.50
N GLU A 101 -4.66 -11.55 -17.44
CA GLU A 101 -4.36 -11.54 -18.87
C GLU A 101 -3.43 -10.37 -19.23
N CYS A 102 -3.70 -9.17 -18.71
CA CYS A 102 -2.79 -8.03 -18.87
C CYS A 102 -1.40 -8.31 -18.24
N ALA A 103 -1.36 -8.90 -17.05
CA ALA A 103 -0.12 -9.21 -16.36
C ALA A 103 0.75 -10.26 -17.11
N GLU A 104 0.13 -11.29 -17.69
CA GLU A 104 0.79 -12.27 -18.55
C GLU A 104 1.39 -11.62 -19.81
N GLY A 105 0.73 -10.59 -20.33
CA GLY A 105 1.24 -9.74 -21.41
C GLY A 105 2.30 -8.70 -20.98
N ARG A 106 2.69 -8.68 -19.69
CA ARG A 106 3.56 -7.66 -19.07
C ARG A 106 3.03 -6.23 -19.27
N ASP A 107 1.71 -6.08 -19.26
CA ASP A 107 1.01 -4.81 -19.39
C ASP A 107 0.49 -4.32 -18.04
N LEU A 108 1.37 -3.70 -17.25
CA LEU A 108 1.00 -3.13 -15.95
C LEU A 108 -0.01 -1.98 -16.09
N ARG A 109 0.01 -1.26 -17.22
CA ARG A 109 -0.96 -0.19 -17.48
C ARG A 109 -2.34 -0.78 -17.74
N GLY A 110 -2.43 -1.85 -18.54
CA GLY A 110 -3.67 -2.60 -18.74
C GLY A 110 -4.25 -3.13 -17.44
N CYS A 111 -3.40 -3.69 -16.55
CA CYS A 111 -3.83 -4.10 -15.21
C CYS A 111 -4.50 -2.96 -14.42
N PHE A 112 -3.88 -1.77 -14.46
CA PHE A 112 -4.42 -0.57 -13.83
C PHE A 112 -5.73 -0.08 -14.48
N GLU A 113 -5.81 -0.12 -15.81
CA GLU A 113 -6.99 0.31 -16.58
C GLU A 113 -8.19 -0.62 -16.34
N VAL A 114 -7.99 -1.92 -16.21
CA VAL A 114 -9.05 -2.87 -15.78
C VAL A 114 -9.59 -2.50 -14.39
N LEU A 115 -8.71 -2.16 -13.44
CA LEU A 115 -9.11 -1.76 -12.09
C LEU A 115 -9.86 -0.41 -12.04
N LEU A 116 -9.67 0.47 -13.03
CA LEU A 116 -10.45 1.72 -13.17
C LEU A 116 -11.92 1.47 -13.50
N GLU A 117 -12.27 0.32 -14.07
CA GLU A 117 -13.65 -0.02 -14.41
C GLU A 117 -14.50 -0.38 -13.18
N VAL A 118 -13.85 -0.60 -12.03
CA VAL A 118 -14.54 -0.87 -10.77
C VAL A 118 -15.31 0.39 -10.34
N LYS A 119 -16.62 0.24 -10.11
CA LYS A 119 -17.51 1.34 -9.74
C LYS A 119 -16.96 2.15 -8.56
N ASN A 120 -16.97 3.48 -8.69
CA ASN A 120 -16.44 4.44 -7.72
C ASN A 120 -14.91 4.40 -7.49
N VAL A 121 -14.16 3.53 -8.17
CA VAL A 121 -12.70 3.45 -8.08
C VAL A 121 -12.10 4.40 -9.11
N GLY A 122 -11.55 5.52 -8.65
CA GLY A 122 -10.81 6.45 -9.51
C GLY A 122 -9.31 6.12 -9.60
N HIS A 123 -8.59 6.86 -10.44
CA HIS A 123 -7.15 6.71 -10.70
C HIS A 123 -6.29 6.47 -9.45
N PHE A 124 -6.51 7.23 -8.38
CA PHE A 124 -5.74 7.03 -7.15
C PHE A 124 -5.98 5.63 -6.55
N LEU A 125 -7.24 5.23 -6.35
CA LEU A 125 -7.57 3.96 -5.71
C LEU A 125 -7.21 2.76 -6.61
N ALA A 126 -7.44 2.86 -7.91
CA ALA A 126 -7.02 1.82 -8.87
C ALA A 126 -5.49 1.64 -8.85
N TRP A 127 -4.73 2.73 -8.79
CA TRP A 127 -3.28 2.66 -8.68
C TRP A 127 -2.83 2.04 -7.37
N GLN A 128 -3.43 2.40 -6.24
CA GLN A 128 -3.11 1.78 -4.95
C GLN A 128 -3.39 0.27 -4.93
N VAL A 129 -4.49 -0.18 -5.55
CA VAL A 129 -4.79 -1.61 -5.70
C VAL A 129 -3.77 -2.29 -6.63
N THR A 130 -3.37 -1.63 -7.72
CA THR A 130 -2.31 -2.14 -8.62
C THR A 130 -0.99 -2.31 -7.87
N CYS A 131 -0.61 -1.33 -7.05
CA CYS A 131 0.57 -1.42 -6.17
C CYS A 131 0.47 -2.61 -5.20
N ASP A 132 -0.68 -2.84 -4.57
CA ASP A 132 -0.85 -4.01 -3.69
C ASP A 132 -0.65 -5.33 -4.44
N LEU A 133 -1.13 -5.43 -5.67
CA LEU A 133 -0.94 -6.63 -6.50
C LEU A 133 0.52 -6.82 -6.94
N LEU A 134 1.27 -5.74 -7.19
CA LEU A 134 2.72 -5.80 -7.43
C LEU A 134 3.46 -6.30 -6.19
N GLU A 135 3.20 -5.70 -5.03
CA GLU A 135 3.87 -6.01 -3.76
C GLU A 135 3.56 -7.44 -3.30
N SER A 136 2.33 -7.92 -3.56
CA SER A 136 1.92 -9.30 -3.30
C SER A 136 2.35 -10.30 -4.38
N LYS A 137 3.18 -9.88 -5.35
CA LYS A 137 3.71 -10.72 -6.44
C LYS A 137 2.65 -11.37 -7.32
N MET A 138 1.47 -10.79 -7.40
CA MET A 138 0.35 -11.33 -8.18
C MET A 138 0.44 -11.03 -9.68
N LEU A 139 1.23 -10.02 -10.08
CA LEU A 139 1.32 -9.55 -11.47
C LEU A 139 2.48 -10.16 -12.26
N GLY A 140 3.01 -11.31 -11.82
CA GLY A 140 4.01 -12.09 -12.56
C GLY A 140 5.27 -11.28 -12.89
N SER A 141 5.56 -11.12 -14.19
CA SER A 141 6.75 -10.42 -14.69
C SER A 141 6.63 -8.90 -14.76
N CYS A 142 5.47 -8.32 -14.43
CA CYS A 142 5.32 -6.88 -14.31
C CYS A 142 6.21 -6.34 -13.18
N THR A 143 6.83 -5.19 -13.41
CA THR A 143 7.74 -4.54 -12.47
C THR A 143 7.28 -3.14 -12.09
N GLU A 144 7.77 -2.63 -10.97
CA GLU A 144 7.50 -1.26 -10.50
C GLU A 144 8.05 -0.16 -11.42
N ASP A 145 8.86 -0.51 -12.42
CA ASP A 145 9.41 0.40 -13.44
C ASP A 145 8.60 0.42 -14.74
N ASP A 146 7.70 -0.55 -14.95
CA ASP A 146 6.96 -0.69 -16.21
C ASP A 146 5.95 0.47 -16.39
N PHE A 147 5.24 0.85 -15.33
CA PHE A 147 4.23 1.92 -15.35
C PHE A 147 4.04 2.57 -13.98
N VAL A 148 3.64 3.85 -13.96
CA VAL A 148 3.20 4.55 -12.74
C VAL A 148 2.08 5.54 -13.04
N GLN A 149 1.07 5.60 -12.18
CA GLN A 149 0.05 6.64 -12.22
C GLN A 149 0.43 7.79 -11.27
N LEU A 150 0.94 8.88 -11.83
CA LEU A 150 1.32 10.05 -11.04
C LEU A 150 0.11 10.71 -10.37
N GLY A 151 0.12 10.78 -9.04
CA GLY A 151 -0.85 11.54 -8.25
C GLY A 151 -0.66 13.07 -8.37
N PRO A 152 -1.61 13.87 -7.88
CA PRO A 152 -1.48 15.33 -7.87
C PRO A 152 -0.22 15.82 -7.14
N GLY A 153 0.07 15.23 -5.97
CA GLY A 153 1.27 15.57 -5.19
C GLY A 153 2.56 15.31 -5.96
N ALA A 154 2.67 14.19 -6.66
CA ALA A 154 3.85 13.87 -7.46
C ALA A 154 4.04 14.86 -8.62
N LYS A 155 2.95 15.25 -9.30
CA LYS A 155 3.00 16.27 -10.35
C LYS A 155 3.45 17.62 -9.82
N GLU A 156 2.95 18.05 -8.66
CA GLU A 156 3.44 19.27 -8.02
C GLU A 156 4.90 19.15 -7.55
N GLY A 157 5.32 17.97 -7.09
CA GLY A 157 6.72 17.66 -6.78
C GLY A 157 7.64 17.84 -7.99
N LEU A 158 7.20 17.37 -9.16
CA LEU A 158 7.93 17.59 -10.42
C LEU A 158 8.00 19.06 -10.81
N LYS A 159 6.93 19.84 -10.60
CA LYS A 159 6.95 21.29 -10.84
C LYS A 159 7.96 22.02 -9.96
N HIS A 160 8.16 21.59 -8.72
CA HIS A 160 9.22 22.15 -7.86
C HIS A 160 10.63 21.89 -8.41
N ILE A 161 10.83 20.78 -9.12
CA ILE A 161 12.15 20.38 -9.67
C ILE A 161 12.39 21.00 -11.05
N PHE A 162 11.42 20.91 -11.96
CA PHE A 162 11.56 21.22 -13.38
C PHE A 162 10.83 22.51 -13.81
N GLY A 163 10.07 23.15 -12.93
CA GLY A 163 9.17 24.24 -13.27
C GLY A 163 7.88 23.78 -13.96
N GLU A 164 7.06 24.73 -14.43
CA GLU A 164 5.86 24.41 -15.18
C GLU A 164 6.21 23.80 -16.54
N THR A 165 5.68 22.61 -16.79
CA THR A 165 5.80 21.93 -18.09
C THR A 165 4.43 21.53 -18.60
N SER A 166 4.31 21.25 -19.90
CA SER A 166 3.09 20.66 -20.46
C SER A 166 2.77 19.35 -19.76
N SER A 167 1.48 19.10 -19.50
CA SER A 167 1.00 17.92 -18.76
C SER A 167 1.45 16.57 -19.33
N SER A 168 1.83 16.52 -20.62
CA SER A 168 2.33 15.36 -21.33
C SER A 168 3.79 14.99 -21.05
N GLY A 169 4.50 15.72 -20.16
CA GLY A 169 5.92 15.47 -19.86
C GLY A 169 6.21 14.91 -18.47
N TYR A 170 5.20 14.80 -17.59
CA TYR A 170 5.45 14.44 -16.18
C TYR A 170 5.94 13.00 -16.02
N LEU A 171 5.45 12.05 -16.82
CA LEU A 171 5.89 10.66 -16.73
C LEU A 171 7.34 10.53 -17.19
N GLU A 172 7.71 11.22 -18.25
CA GLU A 172 9.06 11.30 -18.80
C GLU A 172 10.01 11.92 -17.79
N GLN A 173 9.60 12.96 -17.07
CA GLN A 173 10.38 13.55 -15.99
C GLN A 173 10.58 12.59 -14.81
N ALA A 174 9.54 11.87 -14.39
CA ALA A 174 9.68 10.87 -13.33
C ALA A 174 10.63 9.73 -13.76
N ARG A 175 10.55 9.29 -15.02
CA ARG A 175 11.50 8.32 -15.59
C ARG A 175 12.92 8.87 -15.61
N LEU A 176 13.10 10.13 -16.02
CA LEU A 176 14.40 10.79 -16.02
C LEU A 176 15.03 10.81 -14.62
N LEU A 177 14.25 11.10 -13.57
CA LEU A 177 14.73 11.04 -12.18
C LEU A 177 15.13 9.61 -11.78
N CYS A 178 14.32 8.61 -12.15
CA CYS A 178 14.64 7.20 -11.89
C CYS A 178 15.94 6.76 -12.61
N ASP A 179 16.14 7.18 -13.85
CA ASP A 179 17.28 6.78 -14.68
C ASP A 179 18.59 7.43 -14.20
N LEU A 180 18.53 8.70 -13.78
CA LEU A 180 19.71 9.46 -13.39
C LEU A 180 20.13 9.28 -11.93
N GLN A 181 19.28 8.70 -11.07
CA GLN A 181 19.44 8.69 -9.61
C GLN A 181 20.87 8.32 -9.15
N GLU A 182 21.46 7.24 -9.66
CA GLU A 182 22.76 6.75 -9.18
C GLU A 182 23.91 7.65 -9.63
N SER A 183 23.84 8.13 -10.88
CA SER A 183 24.82 9.06 -11.43
C SER A 183 24.79 10.40 -10.70
N VAL A 184 23.60 10.86 -10.31
CA VAL A 184 23.39 12.10 -9.56
C VAL A 184 23.88 11.95 -8.12
N PHE A 185 23.54 10.86 -7.43
CA PHE A 185 24.06 10.59 -6.09
C PHE A 185 25.60 10.60 -6.08
N LYS A 186 26.22 9.92 -7.06
CA LYS A 186 27.67 9.93 -7.21
C LYS A 186 28.23 11.32 -7.50
N ALA A 187 27.62 12.07 -8.41
CA ALA A 187 28.06 13.43 -8.76
C ALA A 187 27.95 14.41 -7.58
N LEU A 188 26.96 14.22 -6.71
CA LEU A 188 26.76 15.01 -5.50
C LEU A 188 27.59 14.52 -4.30
N GLY A 189 28.31 13.39 -4.43
CA GLY A 189 29.03 12.78 -3.32
C GLY A 189 28.11 12.26 -2.21
N VAL A 190 26.88 11.87 -2.55
CA VAL A 190 25.88 11.32 -1.62
C VAL A 190 25.95 9.80 -1.65
N ASP A 191 26.22 9.20 -0.50
CA ASP A 191 26.04 7.77 -0.29
C ASP A 191 24.58 7.49 0.10
N PHE A 192 23.76 7.11 -0.88
CA PHE A 192 22.33 6.94 -0.69
C PHE A 192 22.02 5.60 0.00
N PRO A 193 21.35 5.58 1.17
CA PRO A 193 21.03 4.36 1.88
C PRO A 193 19.93 3.58 1.15
N LYS A 194 20.33 2.62 0.32
CA LYS A 194 19.41 1.76 -0.43
C LYS A 194 18.73 0.76 0.50
N PHE A 195 17.42 0.62 0.36
CA PHE A 195 16.65 -0.39 1.08
C PHE A 195 16.96 -1.79 0.52
N HIS A 196 17.63 -2.64 1.31
CA HIS A 196 18.20 -3.94 0.88
C HIS A 196 19.00 -3.87 -0.43
N GLY A 197 19.77 -2.79 -0.63
CA GLY A 197 20.59 -2.62 -1.84
C GLY A 197 19.80 -2.38 -3.13
N ARG A 198 18.47 -2.25 -3.06
CA ARG A 198 17.60 -2.08 -4.22
C ARG A 198 17.71 -0.67 -4.81
N LYS A 199 17.65 -0.58 -6.13
CA LYS A 199 17.50 0.68 -6.86
C LYS A 199 16.11 1.27 -6.54
N ILE A 200 16.00 2.60 -6.47
CA ILE A 200 14.72 3.28 -6.32
C ILE A 200 13.94 3.06 -7.63
N THR A 201 12.75 2.47 -7.54
CA THR A 201 11.92 2.20 -8.72
C THR A 201 11.11 3.43 -9.15
N LEU A 202 10.52 3.40 -10.35
CA LEU A 202 9.64 4.46 -10.83
C LEU A 202 8.44 4.67 -9.91
N LYS A 203 7.86 3.60 -9.36
CA LYS A 203 6.85 3.66 -8.30
C LYS A 203 7.36 4.38 -7.05
N ASN A 204 8.59 4.08 -6.60
CA ASN A 204 9.18 4.79 -5.46
C ASN A 204 9.42 6.28 -5.75
N ILE A 205 9.83 6.63 -6.99
CA ILE A 205 9.98 8.02 -7.41
C ILE A 205 8.65 8.77 -7.32
N GLU A 206 7.53 8.17 -7.75
CA GLU A 206 6.21 8.81 -7.61
C GLU A 206 5.82 9.06 -6.14
N HIS A 207 6.03 8.07 -5.27
CA HIS A 207 5.81 8.24 -3.83
C HIS A 207 6.72 9.33 -3.24
N ALA A 208 8.00 9.33 -3.59
CA ALA A 208 8.97 10.31 -3.13
C ALA A 208 8.62 11.73 -3.60
N LEU A 209 8.15 11.90 -4.83
CA LEU A 209 7.69 13.19 -5.35
C LEU A 209 6.45 13.71 -4.60
N CYS A 210 5.52 12.82 -4.26
CA CYS A 210 4.37 13.17 -3.41
C CYS A 210 4.81 13.70 -2.05
N GLU A 211 5.73 13.01 -1.37
CA GLU A 211 6.25 13.46 -0.06
C GLU A 211 7.11 14.71 -0.18
N PHE A 212 7.90 14.83 -1.24
CA PHE A 212 8.70 16.04 -1.52
C PHE A 212 7.80 17.26 -1.68
N HIS A 213 6.69 17.16 -2.40
CA HIS A 213 5.72 18.24 -2.49
C HIS A 213 5.17 18.65 -1.12
N LYS A 214 4.79 17.68 -0.26
CA LYS A 214 4.31 17.96 1.10
C LYS A 214 5.39 18.66 1.93
N TYR A 215 6.63 18.21 1.83
CA TYR A 215 7.78 18.81 2.49
C TYR A 215 7.94 20.29 2.06
N CYS A 216 7.99 20.56 0.75
CA CYS A 216 8.06 21.92 0.22
C CYS A 216 6.87 22.80 0.65
N HIS A 217 5.65 22.25 0.58
CA HIS A 217 4.44 22.97 1.00
C HIS A 217 4.51 23.38 2.48
N ASN A 218 4.91 22.44 3.35
CA ASN A 218 5.01 22.70 4.78
C ASN A 218 6.09 23.75 5.10
N LEU A 219 7.23 23.75 4.41
CA LEU A 219 8.28 24.78 4.57
C LEU A 219 7.78 26.19 4.25
N THR A 220 6.89 26.33 3.28
CA THR A 220 6.35 27.65 2.86
C THR A 220 5.16 28.11 3.72
N SER A 221 4.51 27.20 4.43
CA SER A 221 3.41 27.52 5.33
C SER A 221 3.96 28.08 6.65
N ARG A 222 3.42 29.21 7.15
CA ARG A 222 3.79 29.84 8.43
C ARG A 222 3.49 28.97 9.68
N SER A 223 3.13 27.72 9.48
CA SER A 223 2.71 26.75 10.50
C SER A 223 3.64 25.52 10.52
N PHE A 224 4.88 25.66 10.02
CA PHE A 224 5.91 24.64 10.16
C PHE A 224 6.23 24.45 11.64
N ASP A 225 5.64 23.41 12.23
CA ASP A 225 6.01 22.86 13.51
C ASP A 225 7.12 21.82 13.24
N PRO A 226 8.41 22.14 13.48
CA PRO A 226 9.51 21.20 13.22
C PRO A 226 9.44 19.95 14.09
N ASP A 227 8.74 20.02 15.24
CA ASP A 227 8.46 18.89 16.12
C ASP A 227 7.13 18.20 15.79
N GLY A 228 6.48 18.65 14.70
CA GLY A 228 5.25 18.15 14.11
C GLY A 228 4.37 17.46 15.11
N SER A 229 3.61 18.21 15.93
CA SER A 229 2.81 17.66 17.02
C SER A 229 2.28 16.28 16.63
N GLY A 230 2.76 15.21 17.29
CA GLY A 230 2.50 13.80 16.92
C GLY A 230 1.02 13.39 16.89
N LYS A 231 0.11 14.36 16.98
CA LYS A 231 -1.34 14.32 16.80
C LYS A 231 -1.71 14.06 15.35
N GLY A 232 -1.28 12.93 14.79
CA GLY A 232 -1.71 12.50 13.45
C GLY A 232 -0.91 11.35 12.87
N SER A 233 0.35 11.18 13.28
CA SER A 233 1.13 9.99 12.97
C SER A 233 0.44 8.76 13.56
N ARG A 234 0.26 7.74 12.72
CA ARG A 234 -0.21 6.42 13.14
C ARG A 234 0.92 5.48 13.53
N SER A 235 2.15 5.97 13.71
CA SER A 235 3.30 5.15 14.10
C SER A 235 3.11 4.40 15.41
N TYR A 236 2.16 4.82 16.26
CA TYR A 236 1.76 4.06 17.46
C TYR A 236 1.15 2.69 17.14
N LEU A 237 0.70 2.45 15.90
CA LEU A 237 0.20 1.16 15.42
C LEU A 237 1.33 0.17 15.14
N ASP A 238 2.54 0.66 14.88
CA ASP A 238 3.72 -0.16 14.57
C ASP A 238 4.41 -0.68 15.84
N VAL A 239 3.78 -0.53 17.00
CA VAL A 239 4.33 -0.83 18.32
C VAL A 239 3.94 -2.26 18.73
N GLN A 240 4.27 -3.25 17.89
CA GLN A 240 4.27 -4.63 18.34
C GLN A 240 5.51 -4.85 19.21
N LYS A 241 5.31 -5.07 20.51
CA LYS A 241 6.43 -5.21 21.47
C LYS A 241 6.74 -6.66 21.85
N ARG A 242 6.02 -7.62 21.27
CA ARG A 242 6.23 -9.04 21.57
C ARG A 242 6.87 -9.72 20.40
N CYS A 243 7.91 -10.49 20.67
CA CYS A 243 8.58 -11.28 19.66
C CYS A 243 7.61 -12.29 19.04
N GLU A 244 7.59 -12.39 17.71
CA GLU A 244 6.77 -13.38 16.99
C GLU A 244 7.14 -14.84 17.28
N VAL A 245 8.38 -15.09 17.72
CA VAL A 245 8.88 -16.46 17.97
C VAL A 245 8.56 -16.91 19.41
N CYS A 246 8.98 -16.13 20.41
CA CYS A 246 8.87 -16.52 21.82
C CYS A 246 7.71 -15.85 22.57
N ASN A 247 7.02 -14.88 21.94
CA ASN A 247 5.89 -14.13 22.51
C ASN A 247 6.21 -13.39 23.83
N THR A 248 7.48 -13.11 24.09
CA THR A 248 7.93 -12.30 25.25
C THR A 248 8.19 -10.87 24.84
N ASP A 249 8.01 -9.97 25.80
CA ASP A 249 8.55 -8.61 25.81
C ASP A 249 9.93 -8.62 26.47
N GLY A 250 10.88 -7.86 25.92
CA GLY A 250 12.25 -7.84 26.44
C GLY A 250 13.11 -6.75 25.81
N ASP A 251 14.29 -6.55 26.38
CA ASP A 251 15.33 -5.70 25.80
C ASP A 251 15.95 -6.39 24.57
N GLY A 252 16.37 -5.62 23.56
CA GLY A 252 16.96 -6.19 22.33
C GLY A 252 15.94 -6.71 21.30
N ILE A 253 14.82 -5.99 21.14
CA ILE A 253 13.87 -6.22 20.04
C ILE A 253 14.36 -5.53 18.77
N ILE A 254 14.28 -6.25 17.66
CA ILE A 254 14.42 -5.74 16.31
C ILE A 254 13.09 -5.85 15.57
N PHE A 255 12.92 -5.06 14.52
CA PHE A 255 11.73 -5.07 13.67
C PHE A 255 12.10 -5.56 12.28
N CYS A 256 11.25 -6.38 11.67
CA CYS A 256 11.37 -6.66 10.26
C CYS A 256 10.98 -5.41 9.45
N ASP A 257 11.83 -4.97 8.53
CA ASP A 257 11.59 -3.74 7.77
C ASP A 257 10.35 -3.76 6.86
N THR A 258 9.84 -4.95 6.53
CA THR A 258 8.66 -5.11 5.66
C THR A 258 7.36 -5.26 6.45
N CYS A 259 7.28 -6.21 7.38
CA CYS A 259 6.04 -6.47 8.12
C CYS A 259 5.94 -5.70 9.44
N LEU A 260 7.04 -5.09 9.90
CA LEU A 260 7.16 -4.38 11.18
C LEU A 260 6.84 -5.26 12.40
N ASN A 261 6.83 -6.59 12.24
CA ASN A 261 6.73 -7.50 13.37
C ASN A 261 8.02 -7.45 14.19
N ALA A 262 7.88 -7.62 15.51
CA ALA A 262 8.99 -7.63 16.44
C ALA A 262 9.61 -9.01 16.61
N TYR A 263 10.93 -9.06 16.78
CA TYR A 263 11.70 -10.27 17.03
C TYR A 263 12.76 -9.98 18.10
N CYS A 264 12.96 -10.90 19.04
CA CYS A 264 14.13 -10.86 19.92
C CYS A 264 15.38 -11.18 19.10
N GLN A 265 16.48 -10.48 19.35
CA GLN A 265 17.76 -10.74 18.68
C GLN A 265 18.22 -12.21 18.82
N ASP A 266 17.96 -12.85 19.95
CA ASP A 266 18.29 -14.28 20.18
C ASP A 266 17.35 -15.27 19.47
N CYS A 267 16.20 -14.80 18.96
CA CYS A 267 15.19 -15.65 18.30
C CYS A 267 15.37 -15.72 16.78
N VAL A 268 16.29 -14.93 16.21
CA VAL A 268 16.48 -14.85 14.76
C VAL A 268 17.96 -14.79 14.41
N THR A 269 18.27 -15.11 13.16
CA THR A 269 19.64 -14.96 12.64
C THR A 269 19.77 -13.57 12.02
N LEU A 270 20.73 -12.79 12.52
CA LEU A 270 21.12 -11.52 11.92
C LEU A 270 22.31 -11.73 10.99
N ASP A 271 22.23 -11.11 9.82
CA ASP A 271 23.26 -11.18 8.78
C ASP A 271 24.41 -10.17 9.01
N GLY A 272 24.45 -9.52 10.18
CA GLY A 272 25.51 -8.59 10.58
C GLY A 272 25.41 -7.22 9.90
N SER A 273 24.30 -6.92 9.21
CA SER A 273 24.02 -5.55 8.75
C SER A 273 23.34 -4.75 9.86
N ASP A 274 23.95 -3.62 10.25
CA ASP A 274 23.57 -2.86 11.45
C ASP A 274 22.25 -2.06 11.31
N SER A 275 21.56 -2.11 10.17
CA SER A 275 20.43 -1.18 9.93
C SER A 275 19.24 -1.72 9.13
N SER A 276 19.28 -2.92 8.57
CA SER A 276 18.16 -3.42 7.75
C SER A 276 18.04 -4.94 7.83
N TRP A 277 16.84 -5.45 8.13
CA TRP A 277 16.64 -6.87 8.34
C TRP A 277 15.21 -7.30 7.96
N LEU A 278 15.11 -8.47 7.31
CA LEU A 278 13.84 -9.13 6.99
C LEU A 278 13.73 -10.44 7.76
N CYS A 279 12.53 -10.70 8.30
CA CYS A 279 12.23 -12.04 8.78
C CYS A 279 12.14 -13.04 7.61
N ASP A 280 12.29 -14.33 7.89
CA ASP A 280 12.28 -15.40 6.87
C ASP A 280 11.08 -15.30 5.92
N ARG A 281 9.88 -15.00 6.46
CA ARG A 281 8.67 -14.84 5.66
C ARG A 281 8.77 -13.69 4.66
N CYS A 282 9.26 -12.54 5.11
CA CYS A 282 9.42 -11.36 4.25
C CYS A 282 10.59 -11.53 3.28
N SER A 283 11.65 -12.24 3.66
CA SER A 283 12.77 -12.58 2.78
C SER A 283 12.34 -13.51 1.63
N LEU A 284 11.48 -14.50 1.90
CA LEU A 284 10.87 -15.35 0.87
C LEU A 284 9.99 -14.57 -0.11
N LEU A 285 9.21 -13.61 0.40
CA LEU A 285 8.41 -12.70 -0.42
C LEU A 285 9.30 -11.80 -1.30
N ASP A 286 10.38 -11.28 -0.73
CA ASP A 286 11.27 -10.34 -1.41
C ASP A 286 12.05 -11.01 -2.56
N THR A 287 12.54 -12.23 -2.33
CA THR A 287 13.27 -13.04 -3.33
C THR A 287 12.40 -13.64 -4.43
N GLY A 288 11.07 -13.46 -4.39
CA GLY A 288 10.15 -13.97 -5.40
C GLY A 288 9.91 -15.49 -5.32
N SER A 289 10.30 -16.14 -4.22
CA SER A 289 10.04 -17.56 -3.96
C SER A 289 8.62 -17.82 -3.44
N ALA A 290 7.64 -17.01 -3.88
CA ALA A 290 6.28 -16.97 -3.37
C ALA A 290 5.47 -18.27 -3.64
N GLU A 291 5.94 -19.13 -4.55
CA GLU A 291 5.38 -20.48 -4.78
C GLU A 291 5.34 -21.32 -3.48
N LEU A 292 6.19 -21.01 -2.49
CA LEU A 292 6.24 -21.68 -1.19
C LEU A 292 5.19 -21.21 -0.17
N LEU A 293 4.47 -20.10 -0.41
CA LEU A 293 3.49 -19.56 0.54
C LEU A 293 2.09 -20.15 0.39
N VAL A 294 1.84 -20.97 -0.64
CA VAL A 294 0.55 -21.63 -0.90
C VAL A 294 0.30 -22.82 0.07
N GLY A 295 1.19 -23.08 1.02
CA GLY A 295 1.12 -24.25 1.91
C GLY A 295 1.41 -23.99 3.39
N VAL A 296 1.43 -22.74 3.85
CA VAL A 296 1.63 -22.44 5.27
C VAL A 296 0.29 -21.98 5.86
N ASP A 297 -0.46 -22.96 6.38
CA ASP A 297 -1.64 -22.76 7.25
C ASP A 297 -1.26 -21.99 8.54
#